data_AF-A0A2H0YU07-F1
#
_entry.id   AF-A0A2H0YU07-F1
#
_cell.length_a   1.000
_cell.length_b   1.000
_cell.length_c   1.000
_cell.angle_alpha   90.00
_cell.angle_beta   90.00
_cell.angle_gamma   90.00
#
_symmetry.space_group_name_H-M   'P 1'
#
loop_
_entity.id
_entity.type
_entity.pdbx_description
1 polymer ?
#
loop_
_entity_poly.entity_id
_entity_poly.type
_entity_poly.pdbx_seq_one_letter_code
_entity_poly.pdbx_strand_id
1 'polypeptide(L)'
;MKYLIGRKIGMTQRFLADGTAVTVTGIQAGPCKVTAVKTLKKDGYASVQIGFNEKKKLSKPEKGHLKDLPTYACLHEFPAKAKEVQKGDELLITQFAVGDLLDATGISKGKGFQGVVKRHHFGG
;
A
#
# COMPACT_ATOMS: atom_id res chain seq x y z
N MET A 1 13.65 -1.39 6.32
CA MET A 1 12.38 -1.86 5.71
C MET A 1 11.89 -0.93 4.60
N LYS A 2 11.34 -1.43 3.47
CA LYS A 2 10.77 -0.58 2.40
C LYS A 2 9.32 -0.98 2.07
N TYR A 3 8.35 -0.37 2.74
CA TYR A 3 6.93 -0.54 2.41
C TYR A 3 6.27 0.81 2.18
N LEU A 4 5.34 0.87 1.22
CA LEU A 4 4.47 2.01 0.99
C LEU A 4 3.09 1.52 0.60
N ILE A 5 2.09 2.36 0.90
CA ILE A 5 0.76 2.23 0.34
C ILE A 5 0.64 3.30 -0.75
N GLY A 6 0.07 2.92 -1.89
CA GLY A 6 -0.12 3.83 -3.01
C GLY A 6 -1.44 3.59 -3.72
N ARG A 7 -1.81 4.54 -4.56
CA ARG A 7 -2.98 4.47 -5.44
C ARG A 7 -2.53 4.28 -6.87
N LYS A 8 -3.03 3.24 -7.55
CA LYS A 8 -2.88 3.09 -9.00
C LYS A 8 -3.62 4.23 -9.69
N ILE A 9 -2.90 5.08 -10.42
CA ILE A 9 -3.48 6.23 -11.15
C ILE A 9 -3.78 5.90 -12.61
N GLY A 10 -3.06 4.96 -13.21
CA GLY A 10 -3.25 4.61 -14.62
C GLY A 10 -2.11 3.77 -15.18
N MET A 11 -2.16 3.56 -16.48
CA MET A 11 -1.10 2.88 -17.25
C MET A 11 -0.77 3.72 -18.47
N THR A 12 0.49 3.74 -18.85
CA THR A 12 0.99 4.41 -20.06
C THR A 12 2.16 3.61 -20.62
N GLN A 13 2.81 4.10 -21.66
CA GLN A 13 4.03 3.51 -22.22
C GLN A 13 5.16 4.52 -22.22
N ARG A 14 6.39 4.03 -22.09
CA ARG A 14 7.62 4.80 -22.22
C ARG A 14 8.49 4.17 -23.29
N PHE A 15 9.11 5.00 -24.11
CA PHE A 15 10.11 4.55 -25.07
C PHE A 15 11.49 4.63 -24.42
N LEU A 16 12.22 3.52 -24.47
CA LEU A 16 13.62 3.47 -24.10
C LEU A 16 14.49 4.08 -25.21
N ALA A 17 15.77 4.31 -24.90
CA ALA A 17 16.71 4.95 -25.82
C ALA A 17 16.94 4.13 -27.11
N ASP A 18 16.73 2.81 -27.05
CA ASP A 18 16.81 1.88 -28.18
C ASP A 18 15.53 1.83 -29.03
N GLY A 19 14.51 2.61 -28.68
CA GLY A 19 13.20 2.62 -29.35
C GLY A 19 12.21 1.58 -28.81
N THR A 20 12.59 0.75 -27.85
CA THR A 20 11.70 -0.26 -27.25
C THR A 20 10.59 0.40 -26.45
N ALA A 21 9.33 0.03 -26.71
CA ALA A 21 8.17 0.49 -25.97
C ALA A 21 7.92 -0.39 -24.73
N VAL A 22 7.95 0.22 -23.54
CA VAL A 22 7.71 -0.46 -22.26
C VAL A 22 6.43 0.06 -21.61
N THR A 23 5.52 -0.85 -21.26
CA THR A 23 4.29 -0.52 -20.52
C THR A 23 4.62 -0.25 -19.06
N VAL A 24 4.14 0.87 -18.54
CA VAL A 24 4.35 1.31 -17.16
C VAL A 24 3.03 1.53 -16.45
N THR A 25 2.99 1.20 -15.16
CA THR A 25 1.86 1.54 -14.28
C THR A 25 2.23 2.74 -13.43
N GLY A 26 1.43 3.81 -13.49
CA GLY A 26 1.57 4.94 -12.59
C GLY A 26 0.98 4.61 -11.22
N ILE A 27 1.78 4.77 -10.17
CA ILE A 27 1.37 4.62 -8.77
C ILE A 27 1.67 5.93 -8.06
N GLN A 28 0.64 6.58 -7.51
CA GLN A 28 0.79 7.68 -6.58
C GLN A 28 1.04 7.10 -5.19
N ALA A 29 2.30 7.05 -4.78
CA ALA A 29 2.72 6.58 -3.47
C ALA A 29 3.12 7.77 -2.58
N GLY A 30 2.60 7.79 -1.35
CA GLY A 30 2.95 8.78 -0.34
C GLY A 30 2.21 10.15 -0.44
N PRO A 31 2.36 10.99 0.60
CA PRO A 31 3.08 10.70 1.84
C PRO A 31 2.34 9.67 2.70
N CYS A 32 3.07 8.68 3.21
CA CYS A 32 2.56 7.67 4.12
C CYS A 32 3.10 7.95 5.52
N LYS A 33 2.32 7.73 6.57
CA LYS A 33 2.82 7.87 7.95
C LYS A 33 2.59 6.63 8.78
N VAL A 34 3.51 6.36 9.71
CA VAL A 34 3.35 5.29 10.68
C VAL A 34 2.29 5.67 11.71
N THR A 35 1.21 4.89 11.79
CA THR A 35 0.09 5.13 12.69
C THR A 35 0.17 4.34 13.99
N ALA A 36 0.79 3.16 13.94
CA ALA A 36 1.03 2.32 15.11
C ALA A 36 2.24 1.40 14.89
N VAL A 37 2.93 1.06 15.98
CA VAL A 37 4.02 0.09 16.00
C VAL A 37 3.63 -1.04 16.94
N LYS A 38 3.60 -2.27 16.43
CA LYS A 38 3.22 -3.49 17.14
C LYS A 38 4.48 -4.21 17.61
N THR A 39 4.45 -4.71 18.84
CA THR A 39 5.61 -5.35 19.46
C THR A 39 5.27 -6.74 19.98
N LEU A 40 6.24 -7.67 19.93
CA LEU A 40 6.06 -9.04 20.42
C LEU A 40 5.53 -9.09 21.86
N LYS A 41 6.01 -8.21 22.75
CA LYS A 41 5.62 -8.19 24.16
C LYS A 41 4.18 -7.74 24.40
N LYS A 42 3.68 -6.78 23.61
CA LYS A 42 2.34 -6.20 23.80
C LYS A 42 1.27 -6.84 22.92
N ASP A 43 1.65 -7.21 21.70
CA ASP A 43 0.71 -7.61 20.64
C ASP A 43 0.90 -9.05 20.17
N GLY A 44 1.95 -9.76 20.61
CA GLY A 44 2.24 -11.14 20.22
C GLY A 44 2.95 -11.29 18.86
N TYR A 45 3.14 -10.20 18.12
CA TYR A 45 3.87 -10.16 16.85
C TYR A 45 4.49 -8.78 16.62
N ALA A 46 5.36 -8.67 15.61
CA ALA A 46 6.02 -7.42 15.26
C ALA A 46 5.55 -6.93 13.87
N SER A 47 4.88 -5.78 13.84
CA SER A 47 4.40 -5.13 12.63
C SER A 47 4.41 -3.62 12.77
N VAL A 48 4.31 -2.93 11.65
CA VAL A 48 4.13 -1.48 11.59
C VAL A 48 2.88 -1.21 10.78
N GLN A 49 1.98 -0.40 11.34
CA GLN A 49 0.80 0.07 10.65
C GLN A 49 1.11 1.40 9.96
N ILE A 50 0.78 1.48 8.67
CA ILE A 50 0.99 2.63 7.82
C ILE A 50 -0.37 3.19 7.38
N GLY A 51 -0.50 4.51 7.44
CA GLY A 51 -1.64 5.27 6.96
C GLY A 51 -1.37 5.96 5.63
N PHE A 52 -2.36 5.92 4.74
CA PHE A 52 -2.33 6.57 3.42
C PHE A 52 -3.69 7.13 3.03
N ASN A 53 -3.65 8.22 2.25
CA ASN A 53 -4.77 8.99 1.71
C ASN A 53 -5.65 9.65 2.80
N GLU A 54 -5.93 10.94 2.68
CA GLU A 54 -6.64 11.67 3.73
C GLU A 54 -8.14 11.31 3.76
N LYS A 55 -8.73 11.19 4.97
CA LYS A 55 -10.16 10.92 5.16
C LYS A 55 -10.83 12.01 5.99
N LYS A 56 -11.74 12.78 5.38
CA LYS A 56 -12.45 13.90 6.06
C LYS A 56 -13.35 13.45 7.23
N LYS A 57 -13.99 12.29 7.12
CA LYS A 57 -14.97 11.81 8.11
C LYS A 57 -14.50 10.51 8.72
N LEU A 58 -14.19 10.54 10.02
CA LEU A 58 -13.85 9.36 10.81
C LEU A 58 -14.90 9.11 11.89
N SER A 59 -15.13 7.83 12.18
CA SER A 59 -15.88 7.38 13.37
C SER A 59 -15.12 7.75 14.65
N LYS A 60 -15.82 7.76 15.81
CA LYS A 60 -15.19 8.11 17.09
C LYS A 60 -13.99 7.21 17.45
N PRO A 61 -14.04 5.87 17.28
CA PRO A 61 -12.89 5.00 17.55
C PRO A 61 -11.70 5.27 16.62
N GLU A 62 -11.94 5.50 15.32
CA GLU A 62 -10.87 5.82 14.36
C GLU A 62 -10.16 7.14 14.73
N LYS A 63 -10.92 8.16 15.19
CA LYS A 63 -10.35 9.42 15.68
C LYS A 63 -9.49 9.20 16.93
N GLY A 64 -9.91 8.32 17.84
CA GLY A 64 -9.14 7.97 19.03
C GLY A 64 -7.83 7.26 18.66
N HIS A 65 -7.89 6.32 17.71
CA HIS A 65 -6.72 5.59 17.22
C HIS A 65 -5.70 6.50 16.54
N LEU A 66 -6.17 7.39 15.66
CA LEU A 66 -5.35 8.35 14.91
C LEU A 66 -5.14 9.67 15.66
N LYS A 67 -5.31 9.69 16.98
CA LYS A 67 -5.05 10.87 17.78
C LYS A 67 -3.60 11.34 17.56
N ASP A 68 -3.46 12.67 17.41
CA ASP A 68 -2.21 13.39 17.15
C ASP A 68 -1.57 13.09 15.77
N LEU A 69 -2.32 12.45 14.87
CA LEU A 69 -1.93 12.18 13.49
C LEU A 69 -2.98 12.70 12.49
N PRO A 70 -2.62 12.87 11.21
CA PRO A 70 -3.61 13.12 10.16
C PRO A 70 -4.61 11.98 10.04
N THR A 71 -5.77 12.28 9.47
CA THR A 71 -6.81 11.28 9.26
C THR A 71 -6.55 10.49 7.98
N TYR A 72 -6.56 9.16 8.07
CA TYR A 72 -6.26 8.29 6.93
C TYR A 72 -7.46 7.47 6.48
N ALA A 73 -7.57 7.22 5.18
CA ALA A 73 -8.60 6.40 4.56
C ALA A 73 -8.20 4.93 4.52
N CYS A 74 -6.90 4.67 4.36
CA CYS A 74 -6.35 3.33 4.28
C CYS A 74 -5.33 3.16 5.41
N LEU A 75 -5.52 2.13 6.23
CA LEU A 75 -4.57 1.65 7.22
C LEU A 75 -4.19 0.22 6.85
N HIS A 76 -2.91 -0.08 6.75
CA HIS A 76 -2.44 -1.43 6.48
C HIS A 76 -1.20 -1.75 7.30
N GLU A 77 -1.08 -3.00 7.72
CA GLU A 77 0.06 -3.46 8.50
C GLU A 77 1.06 -4.19 7.61
N PHE A 78 2.34 -3.95 7.89
CA PHE A 78 3.43 -4.66 7.26
C PHE A 78 4.28 -5.33 8.34
N PRO A 79 4.72 -6.59 8.12
CA PRO A 79 5.50 -7.33 9.10
C PRO A 79 6.87 -6.68 9.26
N ALA A 80 7.22 -6.26 10.48
CA ALA A 80 8.35 -5.37 10.72
C ALA A 80 8.98 -5.52 12.10
N LYS A 81 10.31 -5.40 12.17
CA LYS A 81 11.00 -5.30 13.47
C LYS A 81 10.76 -3.90 14.04
N ALA A 82 10.08 -3.84 15.19
CA ALA A 82 9.67 -2.61 15.86
C ALA A 82 10.79 -1.60 16.22
N LYS A 83 12.06 -1.98 16.08
CA LYS A 83 13.20 -1.10 16.40
C LYS A 83 13.53 -0.07 15.30
N GLU A 84 12.93 -0.18 14.12
CA GLU A 84 13.32 0.62 12.95
C GLU A 84 12.51 1.92 12.76
N VAL A 85 11.32 2.05 13.37
CA VAL A 85 10.41 3.18 13.12
C VAL A 85 9.53 3.49 14.33
N GLN A 86 9.10 4.75 14.45
CA GLN A 86 8.24 5.28 15.50
C GLN A 86 6.91 5.78 14.95
N LYS A 87 5.91 5.89 15.83
CA LYS A 87 4.61 6.48 15.46
C LYS A 87 4.82 7.93 15.03
N GLY A 88 4.28 8.29 13.87
CA GLY A 88 4.40 9.63 13.30
C GLY A 88 5.46 9.78 12.21
N ASP A 89 6.38 8.81 12.10
CA ASP A 89 7.40 8.80 11.05
C ASP A 89 6.77 8.81 9.66
N GLU A 90 7.39 9.58 8.77
CA GLU A 90 6.96 9.71 7.38
C GLU A 90 7.76 8.77 6.48
N LEU A 91 7.04 8.03 5.65
CA LEU A 91 7.58 7.10 4.66
C LEU A 91 7.37 7.70 3.27
N LEU A 92 8.49 7.90 2.57
CA LEU A 92 8.56 8.58 1.29
C LEU A 92 8.99 7.63 0.17
N ILE A 93 8.66 7.99 -1.07
CA ILE A 93 9.07 7.22 -2.26
C ILE A 93 10.58 7.11 -2.41
N THR A 94 11.34 8.02 -1.82
CA THR A 94 12.81 8.08 -1.84
C THR A 94 13.49 6.88 -1.19
N GLN A 95 12.75 6.06 -0.42
CA GLN A 95 13.28 4.81 0.12
C GLN A 95 13.50 3.75 -0.97
N PHE A 96 12.90 3.91 -2.15
CA PHE A 96 13.07 3.03 -3.30
C PHE A 96 14.07 3.63 -4.30
N ALA A 97 14.92 2.78 -4.85
CA ALA A 97 15.87 3.15 -5.89
C ALA A 97 15.38 2.70 -7.27
N VAL A 98 15.81 3.40 -8.31
CA VAL A 98 15.55 2.97 -9.69
C VAL A 98 16.27 1.63 -9.93
N GLY A 99 15.52 0.65 -10.43
CA GLY A 99 16.00 -0.73 -10.62
C GLY A 99 15.63 -1.70 -9.50
N ASP A 100 15.07 -1.22 -8.38
CA ASP A 100 14.53 -2.10 -7.34
C ASP A 100 13.40 -2.97 -7.93
N LEU A 101 13.47 -4.28 -7.67
CA LEU A 101 12.36 -5.20 -7.91
C LEU A 101 11.35 -5.05 -6.77
N LEU A 102 10.08 -4.90 -7.11
CA LEU A 102 9.01 -4.61 -6.17
C LEU A 102 7.90 -5.65 -6.26
N ASP A 103 7.41 -6.08 -5.09
CA ASP A 103 6.18 -6.84 -4.97
C ASP A 103 5.00 -5.88 -4.79
N ALA A 104 3.97 -6.03 -5.63
CA ALA A 104 2.77 -5.20 -5.57
C ALA A 104 1.53 -6.06 -5.28
N THR A 105 0.85 -5.75 -4.17
CA THR A 105 -0.41 -6.38 -3.79
C THR A 105 -1.58 -5.41 -3.92
N GLY A 106 -2.73 -5.88 -4.39
CA GLY A 106 -3.92 -5.06 -4.48
C GLY A 106 -5.18 -5.89 -4.70
N ILE A 107 -6.34 -5.26 -4.47
CA ILE A 107 -7.64 -5.89 -4.70
C ILE A 107 -7.94 -5.83 -6.20
N SER A 108 -8.08 -7.00 -6.83
CA SER A 108 -8.45 -7.09 -8.25
C SER A 108 -9.87 -6.58 -8.52
N LYS A 109 -10.15 -6.13 -9.74
CA LYS A 109 -11.51 -5.75 -10.14
C LYS A 109 -12.44 -6.97 -10.09
N GLY A 110 -13.49 -6.89 -9.28
CA GLY A 110 -14.54 -7.90 -9.24
C GLY A 110 -15.28 -7.98 -10.58
N LYS A 111 -15.57 -9.20 -11.04
CA LYS A 111 -16.29 -9.45 -12.30
C LYS A 111 -17.76 -9.86 -12.09
N GLY A 112 -18.28 -9.82 -10.87
CA GLY A 112 -19.62 -10.29 -10.51
C GLY A 112 -19.77 -11.81 -10.51
N PHE A 113 -21.01 -12.32 -10.54
CA PHE A 113 -21.28 -13.74 -10.74
C PHE A 113 -20.81 -14.17 -12.15
N GLN A 114 -19.94 -15.17 -12.22
CA GLN A 114 -19.36 -15.67 -13.48
C GLN A 114 -19.61 -17.16 -13.61
N GLY A 115 -20.04 -17.59 -14.81
CA GLY A 115 -20.20 -19.00 -15.15
C GLY A 115 -18.86 -19.76 -15.22
N VAL A 116 -18.94 -21.08 -15.26
CA VAL A 116 -17.78 -21.99 -15.16
C VAL A 116 -16.77 -21.80 -16.31
N VAL A 117 -17.25 -21.55 -17.52
CA VAL A 117 -16.39 -21.29 -18.70
C VAL A 117 -15.52 -20.05 -18.46
N LYS A 118 -16.10 -18.95 -18.00
CA LYS A 118 -15.37 -17.68 -17.82
C LYS A 118 -14.52 -17.64 -16.54
N ARG A 119 -14.91 -18.37 -15.49
CA ARG A 119 -14.17 -18.40 -14.21
C ARG A 119 -13.03 -19.42 -14.21
N HIS A 120 -13.23 -20.56 -14.86
CA HIS A 120 -12.32 -21.71 -14.79
C HIS A 120 -11.77 -22.14 -16.16
N HIS A 121 -12.14 -21.45 -17.24
CA HIS A 121 -11.70 -21.76 -18.62
C HIS A 121 -12.11 -23.16 -19.09
N PHE A 122 -13.24 -23.67 -18.62
CA PHE A 122 -13.78 -24.95 -19.11
C PHE A 122 -14.22 -24.81 -20.57
N GLY A 123 -13.91 -25.80 -21.40
CA GLY A 123 -14.45 -25.93 -22.75
C GLY A 123 -15.61 -26.92 -22.74
N GLY A 124 -16.78 -26.48 -23.20
CA GLY A 124 -18.01 -27.27 -23.30
C GLY A 124 -18.89 -26.73 -24.41
#